data_AF-A0A7X7LV91-F1
#
_entry.id   AF-A0A7X7LV91-F1
#
_cell.length_a   1.000
_cell.length_b   1.000
_cell.length_c   1.000
_cell.angle_alpha   90.00
_cell.angle_beta   90.00
_cell.angle_gamma   90.00
#
_symmetry.space_group_name_H-M   'P 1'
#
loop_
_entity.id
_entity.type
_entity.pdbx_description
1 polymer ?
#
loop_
_entity_poly.entity_id
_entity_poly.type
_entity_poly.pdbx_seq_one_letter_code
_entity_poly.pdbx_strand_id
1 'polypeptide(L)'
;DGDIAPLPELLELAERHDAWLIVDDAHGFGVLGEHGRGSLAHFGLSSERFIYMGTLGKAAGVGGAFVAAHPLVIEALVQGARSYIYTTAPPPALAHALATSLSLIAGEEGARRRRRLAELIAALRSGLAALSARHPHCHWRLAESETAIQPLIVGDNAAALALAAALETRGLWVPAIRPPTVPAGSARLRITLSAAHTGADVDRLCAALQALAGQHPGVSP
;
A
#
# COMPACT_ATOMS: atom_id res chain seq x y z
N ASP A 1 4.51 -5.85 -2.20
CA ASP A 1 5.70 -5.22 -1.60
C ASP A 1 5.77 -3.70 -1.84
N GLY A 2 4.64 -3.02 -2.01
CA GLY A 2 4.64 -1.60 -2.38
C GLY A 2 4.94 -1.36 -3.86
N ASP A 3 5.26 -2.42 -4.60
CA ASP A 3 5.29 -2.48 -6.05
C ASP A 3 3.89 -2.39 -6.65
N ILE A 4 3.85 -2.02 -7.94
CA ILE A 4 2.64 -1.96 -8.75
C ILE A 4 2.71 -3.11 -9.76
N ALA A 5 1.63 -3.89 -9.87
CA ALA A 5 1.57 -5.00 -10.81
C ALA A 5 1.69 -4.52 -12.27
N PRO A 6 2.32 -5.31 -13.17
CA PRO A 6 2.44 -5.01 -14.59
C PRO A 6 1.10 -5.24 -15.30
N LEU A 7 0.10 -4.40 -14.99
CA LEU A 7 -1.27 -4.55 -15.47
C LEU A 7 -1.40 -4.44 -17.00
N PRO A 8 -0.64 -3.58 -17.72
CA PRO A 8 -0.67 -3.58 -19.18
C PRO A 8 -0.29 -4.94 -19.77
N GLU A 9 0.80 -5.54 -19.31
CA GLU A 9 1.33 -6.83 -19.81
C GLU A 9 0.40 -7.99 -19.44
N LEU A 10 -0.21 -7.95 -18.24
CA LEU A 10 -1.20 -8.94 -17.81
C LEU A 10 -2.49 -8.85 -18.63
N LEU A 11 -2.93 -7.64 -18.99
CA LEU A 11 -4.09 -7.46 -19.87
C LEU A 11 -3.82 -8.03 -21.26
N GLU A 12 -2.67 -7.74 -21.86
CA GLU A 12 -2.29 -8.33 -23.16
C GLU A 12 -2.30 -9.86 -23.12
N LEU A 13 -1.80 -10.46 -22.04
CA LEU A 13 -1.85 -11.91 -21.86
C LEU A 13 -3.29 -12.42 -21.72
N ALA A 14 -4.11 -11.74 -20.92
CA ALA A 14 -5.51 -12.10 -20.75
C ALA A 14 -6.29 -12.06 -22.07
N GLU A 15 -6.02 -11.07 -22.92
CA GLU A 15 -6.64 -10.96 -24.25
C GLU A 15 -6.19 -12.09 -25.19
N ARG A 16 -4.90 -12.43 -25.21
CA ARG A 16 -4.38 -13.54 -26.03
C ARG A 16 -4.94 -14.91 -25.64
N HIS A 17 -5.25 -15.11 -24.36
CA HIS A 17 -5.69 -16.39 -23.82
C HIS A 17 -7.19 -16.45 -23.50
N ASP A 18 -7.96 -15.45 -23.92
CA ASP A 18 -9.39 -15.31 -23.62
C ASP A 18 -9.70 -15.47 -22.11
N ALA A 19 -8.90 -14.84 -21.26
CA ALA A 19 -9.03 -14.91 -19.82
C ALA A 19 -9.68 -13.64 -19.23
N TRP A 20 -10.23 -13.79 -18.03
CA TRP A 20 -10.61 -12.69 -17.15
C TRP A 20 -9.43 -12.33 -16.25
N LEU A 21 -9.32 -11.04 -15.88
CA LEU A 21 -8.28 -10.56 -14.98
C LEU A 21 -8.91 -9.96 -13.73
N ILE A 22 -8.69 -10.62 -12.59
CA ILE A 22 -9.12 -10.13 -11.27
C ILE A 22 -8.02 -9.22 -10.73
N VAL A 23 -8.39 -7.98 -10.38
CA VAL A 23 -7.47 -6.98 -9.83
C VAL A 23 -7.96 -6.57 -8.44
N ASP A 24 -7.27 -7.02 -7.40
CA ASP A 24 -7.45 -6.50 -6.04
C ASP A 24 -6.59 -5.24 -5.87
N ASP A 25 -7.26 -4.10 -5.86
CA ASP A 25 -6.65 -2.79 -5.75
C ASP A 25 -6.87 -2.14 -4.38
N ALA A 26 -6.90 -2.97 -3.33
CA ALA A 26 -7.10 -2.47 -1.97
C ALA A 26 -6.05 -1.41 -1.57
N HIS A 27 -4.84 -1.44 -2.14
CA HIS A 27 -3.77 -0.49 -1.81
C HIS A 27 -3.60 0.65 -2.81
N GLY A 28 -4.10 0.55 -4.04
CA GLY A 28 -4.06 1.65 -5.00
C GLY A 28 -5.36 2.43 -5.09
N PHE A 29 -6.52 1.85 -4.79
CA PHE A 29 -7.78 2.60 -4.74
C PHE A 29 -7.71 3.76 -3.74
N GLY A 30 -8.08 4.96 -4.19
CA GLY A 30 -7.96 6.22 -3.45
C GLY A 30 -6.58 6.91 -3.54
N VAL A 31 -5.55 6.20 -4.03
CA VAL A 31 -4.15 6.64 -4.02
C VAL A 31 -3.58 6.79 -5.43
N LEU A 32 -3.77 5.79 -6.29
CA LEU A 32 -3.25 5.75 -7.64
C LEU A 32 -4.22 6.36 -8.66
N GLY A 33 -3.64 6.90 -9.73
CA GLY A 33 -4.37 7.63 -10.77
C GLY A 33 -4.72 9.06 -10.37
N GLU A 34 -4.90 9.92 -11.37
CA GLU A 34 -5.13 11.37 -11.18
C GLU A 34 -6.27 11.66 -10.21
N HIS A 35 -7.37 10.89 -10.30
CA HIS A 35 -8.56 11.02 -9.47
C HIS A 35 -8.66 9.95 -8.36
N GLY A 36 -7.57 9.24 -8.04
CA GLY A 36 -7.59 8.20 -7.00
C GLY A 36 -8.44 6.98 -7.36
N ARG A 37 -8.64 6.69 -8.65
CA ARG A 37 -9.45 5.56 -9.12
C ARG A 37 -8.72 4.22 -9.06
N GLY A 38 -7.44 4.22 -8.75
CA GLY A 38 -6.62 3.03 -8.59
C GLY A 38 -5.65 2.78 -9.75
N SER A 39 -5.02 1.63 -9.68
CA SER A 39 -4.02 1.06 -10.59
C SER A 39 -4.46 1.00 -12.05
N LEU A 40 -5.73 0.63 -12.34
CA LEU A 40 -6.23 0.66 -13.71
C LEU A 40 -6.19 2.08 -14.31
N ALA A 41 -6.67 3.06 -13.55
CA ALA A 41 -6.64 4.47 -13.98
C ALA A 41 -5.21 5.04 -14.03
N HIS A 42 -4.32 4.57 -13.16
CA HIS A 42 -2.90 4.93 -13.20
C HIS A 42 -2.23 4.56 -14.52
N PHE A 43 -2.59 3.42 -15.11
CA PHE A 43 -2.11 3.00 -16.43
C PHE A 43 -3.02 3.40 -17.59
N GLY A 44 -4.15 4.08 -17.32
CA GLY A 44 -5.13 4.42 -18.36
C GLY A 44 -5.81 3.20 -19.00
N LEU A 45 -5.92 2.08 -18.28
CA LEU A 45 -6.47 0.83 -18.79
C LEU A 45 -7.98 0.77 -18.65
N SER A 46 -8.64 0.24 -19.68
CA SER A 46 -10.07 -0.07 -19.70
C SER A 46 -10.27 -1.33 -20.54
N SER A 47 -10.96 -2.32 -19.99
CA SER A 47 -11.30 -3.56 -20.69
C SER A 47 -12.48 -4.22 -19.98
N GLU A 48 -13.36 -4.87 -20.75
CA GLU A 48 -14.46 -5.65 -20.20
C GLU A 48 -13.98 -6.88 -19.44
N ARG A 49 -12.74 -7.34 -19.67
CA ARG A 49 -12.13 -8.51 -19.02
C ARG A 49 -11.73 -8.27 -17.56
N PHE A 50 -11.76 -7.03 -17.09
CA PHE A 50 -11.40 -6.73 -15.71
C PHE A 50 -12.53 -7.07 -14.74
N ILE A 51 -12.15 -7.73 -13.65
CA ILE A 51 -12.93 -7.83 -12.42
C ILE A 51 -12.15 -7.03 -11.38
N TYR A 52 -12.50 -5.76 -11.24
CA TYR A 52 -11.82 -4.82 -10.35
C TYR A 52 -12.46 -4.87 -8.96
N MET A 53 -11.66 -5.00 -7.93
CA MET A 53 -12.16 -5.05 -6.56
C MET A 53 -11.25 -4.31 -5.59
N GLY A 54 -11.81 -3.92 -4.46
CA GLY A 54 -11.04 -3.26 -3.42
C GLY A 54 -11.78 -3.21 -2.10
N THR A 55 -11.03 -3.02 -1.01
CA THR A 55 -11.60 -2.72 0.30
C THR A 55 -11.85 -1.22 0.44
N LEU A 56 -12.92 -0.87 1.13
CA LEU A 56 -13.26 0.48 1.54
C LEU A 56 -12.66 0.84 2.91
N GLY A 57 -11.99 -0.12 3.56
CA GLY A 57 -11.33 0.03 4.86
C GLY A 57 -9.94 0.67 4.84
N LYS A 58 -9.44 1.08 3.67
CA LYS A 58 -8.12 1.70 3.51
C LYS A 58 -8.25 3.17 3.18
N ALA A 59 -7.88 3.61 1.98
CA ALA A 59 -7.90 5.03 1.61
C ALA A 59 -9.29 5.66 1.70
N ALA A 60 -10.36 4.88 1.46
CA ALA A 60 -11.73 5.34 1.62
C ALA A 60 -12.15 5.56 3.09
N GLY A 61 -11.40 5.04 4.07
CA GLY A 61 -11.57 5.35 5.49
C GLY A 61 -12.89 4.90 6.12
N VAL A 62 -13.60 3.95 5.50
CA VAL A 62 -14.89 3.44 5.98
C VAL A 62 -14.82 1.91 6.15
N GLY A 63 -15.91 1.17 5.92
CA GLY A 63 -15.94 -0.28 5.98
C GLY A 63 -16.56 -0.89 4.73
N GLY A 64 -16.27 -2.16 4.48
CA GLY A 64 -16.80 -2.92 3.34
C GLY A 64 -15.79 -3.11 2.21
N ALA A 65 -16.30 -3.61 1.09
CA ALA A 65 -15.55 -3.86 -0.15
C ALA A 65 -16.51 -3.73 -1.33
N PHE A 66 -15.95 -3.64 -2.53
CA PHE A 66 -16.72 -3.56 -3.77
C PHE A 66 -16.10 -4.44 -4.86
N VAL A 67 -16.92 -4.77 -5.86
CA VAL A 67 -16.51 -5.33 -7.14
C VAL A 67 -17.12 -4.46 -8.24
N ALA A 68 -16.31 -4.09 -9.22
CA ALA A 68 -16.70 -3.41 -10.45
C ALA A 68 -16.19 -4.24 -11.63
N ALA A 69 -17.09 -4.69 -12.48
CA ALA A 69 -16.79 -5.60 -13.59
C ALA A 69 -17.84 -5.44 -14.69
N HIS A 70 -17.67 -6.18 -15.79
CA HIS A 70 -18.69 -6.31 -16.82
C HIS A 70 -20.06 -6.70 -16.23
N PRO A 71 -21.20 -6.16 -16.72
CA PRO A 71 -22.53 -6.42 -16.16
C PRO A 71 -22.88 -7.91 -15.97
N LEU A 72 -22.49 -8.76 -16.91
CA LEU A 72 -22.69 -10.22 -16.81
C LEU A 72 -22.03 -10.83 -15.56
N VAL A 73 -20.82 -10.36 -15.20
CA VAL A 73 -20.11 -10.82 -14.01
C VAL A 73 -20.83 -10.33 -12.76
N ILE A 74 -21.26 -9.07 -12.74
CA ILE A 74 -22.00 -8.51 -11.61
C ILE A 74 -23.33 -9.24 -11.40
N GLU A 75 -24.07 -9.52 -12.46
CA GLU A 75 -25.31 -10.29 -12.41
C GLU A 75 -25.08 -11.70 -11.84
N ALA A 76 -24.06 -12.41 -12.35
CA ALA A 76 -23.69 -13.72 -11.83
C ALA A 76 -23.33 -13.69 -10.33
N LEU A 77 -22.59 -12.67 -9.88
CA LEU A 77 -22.24 -12.48 -8.47
C LEU A 77 -23.48 -12.20 -7.61
N VAL A 78 -24.39 -11.33 -8.06
CA VAL A 78 -25.62 -11.02 -7.33
C VAL A 78 -26.51 -12.26 -7.17
N GLN A 79 -26.57 -13.13 -8.18
CA GLN A 79 -27.40 -14.34 -8.17
C GLN A 79 -26.75 -15.52 -7.45
N GLY A 80 -25.41 -15.61 -7.43
CA GLY A 80 -24.69 -16.80 -6.95
C GLY A 80 -23.82 -16.61 -5.71
N ALA A 81 -23.40 -15.38 -5.39
CA ALA A 81 -22.44 -15.16 -4.30
C ALA A 81 -23.14 -15.24 -2.94
N ARG A 82 -22.94 -16.35 -2.24
CA ARG A 82 -23.43 -16.55 -0.86
C ARG A 82 -23.03 -15.42 0.09
N SER A 83 -21.82 -14.88 -0.08
CA SER A 83 -21.29 -13.77 0.71
C SER A 83 -21.99 -12.43 0.46
N TYR A 84 -22.71 -12.29 -0.66
CA TYR A 84 -23.56 -11.15 -0.96
C TYR A 84 -25.02 -11.42 -0.54
N ILE A 85 -25.53 -12.62 -0.83
CA ILE A 85 -26.93 -12.99 -0.61
C ILE A 85 -27.27 -13.20 0.87
N TYR A 86 -26.38 -13.84 1.62
CA TYR A 86 -26.62 -14.24 3.02
C TYR A 86 -25.92 -13.34 4.03
N THR A 87 -25.86 -12.03 3.73
CA THR A 87 -25.34 -11.01 4.65
C THR A 87 -26.31 -9.83 4.74
N THR A 88 -26.27 -9.11 5.85
CA THR A 88 -27.00 -7.85 6.00
C THR A 88 -26.33 -6.76 5.17
N ALA A 89 -27.14 -5.95 4.48
CA ALA A 89 -26.66 -4.78 3.74
C ALA A 89 -25.97 -3.78 4.68
N PRO A 90 -24.97 -3.01 4.19
CA PRO A 90 -24.29 -2.01 5.00
C PRO A 90 -25.27 -0.93 5.49
N PRO A 91 -25.07 -0.37 6.71
CA PRO A 91 -25.93 0.68 7.24
C PRO A 91 -25.98 1.92 6.31
N PRO A 92 -27.12 2.61 6.16
CA PRO A 92 -27.24 3.81 5.33
C PRO A 92 -26.23 4.92 5.68
N ALA A 93 -25.90 5.08 6.96
CA ALA A 93 -24.89 6.04 7.40
C ALA A 93 -23.50 5.72 6.82
N LEU A 94 -23.15 4.44 6.71
CA LEU A 94 -21.88 4.01 6.11
C LEU A 94 -21.87 4.27 4.59
N ALA A 95 -22.99 4.05 3.91
CA ALA A 95 -23.14 4.37 2.49
C ALA A 95 -22.99 5.89 2.23
N HIS A 96 -23.56 6.72 3.10
CA HIS A 96 -23.41 8.18 3.01
C HIS A 96 -21.96 8.63 3.28
N ALA A 97 -21.31 8.06 4.30
CA ALA A 97 -19.90 8.32 4.59
C ALA A 97 -19.00 7.92 3.41
N LEU A 98 -19.28 6.77 2.79
CA LEU A 98 -18.58 6.32 1.59
C LEU A 98 -18.77 7.29 0.43
N ALA A 99 -20.01 7.69 0.11
CA ALA A 99 -20.29 8.63 -0.98
C ALA A 99 -19.51 9.95 -0.80
N THR A 100 -19.48 10.48 0.43
CA THR A 100 -18.68 11.66 0.77
C THR A 100 -17.18 11.40 0.59
N SER A 101 -16.67 10.26 1.07
CA SER A 101 -15.27 9.86 0.92
C SER A 101 -14.84 9.75 -0.54
N LEU A 102 -15.68 9.16 -1.40
CA LEU A 102 -15.42 9.06 -2.85
C LEU A 102 -15.36 10.44 -3.52
N SER A 103 -16.27 11.35 -3.16
CA SER A 103 -16.23 12.73 -3.64
C SER A 103 -14.94 13.45 -3.22
N LEU A 104 -14.49 13.26 -1.97
CA LEU A 104 -13.23 13.82 -1.49
C LEU A 104 -12.01 13.22 -2.22
N ILE A 105 -11.99 11.90 -2.43
CA ILE A 105 -10.93 11.20 -3.17
C ILE A 105 -10.80 11.74 -4.60
N ALA A 106 -11.93 11.89 -5.30
CA ALA A 106 -11.95 12.32 -6.69
C ALA A 106 -11.67 13.83 -6.86
N GLY A 107 -12.02 14.64 -5.87
CA GLY A 107 -11.91 16.09 -5.90
C GLY A 107 -10.53 16.66 -5.52
N GLU A 108 -10.51 17.97 -5.30
CA GLU A 108 -9.30 18.75 -5.00
C GLU A 108 -8.61 18.31 -3.71
N GLU A 109 -9.40 17.97 -2.66
CA GLU A 109 -8.87 17.47 -1.39
C GLU A 109 -8.05 16.19 -1.60
N GLY A 110 -8.58 15.23 -2.36
CA GLY A 110 -7.89 14.00 -2.70
C GLY A 110 -6.63 14.26 -3.52
N ALA A 111 -6.71 15.17 -4.50
CA ALA A 111 -5.54 15.56 -5.29
C ALA A 111 -4.43 16.17 -4.40
N ARG A 112 -4.79 17.05 -3.45
CA ARG A 112 -3.85 17.61 -2.47
C ARG A 112 -3.23 16.52 -1.60
N ARG A 113 -4.03 15.58 -1.08
CA ARG A 113 -3.54 14.47 -0.25
C ARG A 113 -2.58 13.54 -1.01
N ARG A 114 -2.89 13.23 -2.28
CA ARG A 114 -2.00 12.43 -3.13
C ARG A 114 -0.65 13.13 -3.38
N ARG A 115 -0.65 14.43 -3.70
CA ARG A 115 0.59 15.22 -3.83
C ARG A 115 1.39 15.23 -2.53
N ARG A 116 0.72 15.48 -1.40
CA ARG A 116 1.37 15.48 -0.09
C ARG A 116 2.00 14.12 0.24
N LEU A 117 1.30 13.03 -0.05
CA LEU A 117 1.82 11.68 0.14
C LEU A 117 3.07 11.44 -0.73
N ALA A 118 3.07 11.88 -1.98
CA ALA A 118 4.24 11.76 -2.87
C ALA A 118 5.45 12.54 -2.34
N GLU A 119 5.25 13.76 -1.83
CA GLU A 119 6.30 14.54 -1.17
C GLU A 119 6.91 13.81 0.04
N LEU A 120 6.05 13.22 0.89
CA LEU A 120 6.48 12.48 2.07
C LEU A 120 7.24 11.20 1.69
N ILE A 121 6.80 10.49 0.65
CA ILE A 121 7.51 9.33 0.09
C ILE A 121 8.90 9.76 -0.38
N ALA A 122 9.00 10.84 -1.16
CA ALA A 122 10.28 11.35 -1.65
C ALA A 122 11.22 11.75 -0.51
N ALA A 123 10.70 12.43 0.52
CA ALA A 123 11.46 12.82 1.71
C ALA A 123 12.00 11.59 2.47
N LEU A 124 11.15 10.58 2.70
CA LEU A 124 11.55 9.34 3.36
C LEU A 124 12.63 8.60 2.56
N ARG A 125 12.43 8.44 1.25
CA ARG A 125 13.39 7.77 0.36
C ARG A 125 14.75 8.48 0.37
N SER A 126 14.76 9.82 0.32
CA SER A 126 15.98 10.63 0.44
C SER A 126 16.68 10.43 1.80
N GLY A 127 15.93 10.48 2.90
CA GLY A 127 16.47 10.28 4.25
C GLY A 127 17.07 8.88 4.47
N LEU A 128 16.47 7.84 3.89
CA LEU A 128 16.98 6.47 3.95
C LEU A 128 18.17 6.23 3.01
N ALA A 129 18.24 6.91 1.87
CA ALA A 129 19.43 6.92 1.02
C ALA A 129 20.62 7.55 1.75
N ALA A 130 20.40 8.68 2.44
CA ALA A 130 21.42 9.32 3.28
C ALA A 130 21.87 8.41 4.44
N LEU A 131 20.95 7.68 5.08
CA LEU A 131 21.29 6.67 6.08
C LEU A 131 22.25 5.62 5.50
N SER A 132 21.90 5.06 4.33
CA SER A 132 22.70 4.02 3.67
C SER A 132 24.11 4.52 3.34
N ALA A 133 24.24 5.76 2.89
CA ALA A 133 25.54 6.39 2.61
C ALA A 133 26.37 6.63 3.89
N ARG A 134 25.74 6.98 5.02
CA ARG A 134 26.43 7.23 6.30
C ARG A 134 26.81 5.94 7.04
N HIS A 135 26.09 4.85 6.79
CA HIS A 135 26.29 3.57 7.45
C HIS A 135 26.48 2.45 6.41
N PRO A 136 27.63 2.40 5.70
CA PRO A 136 27.87 1.42 4.63
C PRO A 136 27.90 -0.03 5.12
N HIS A 137 28.08 -0.25 6.42
CA HIS A 137 28.03 -1.56 7.06
C HIS A 137 26.61 -1.98 7.48
N CYS A 138 25.62 -1.10 7.34
CA CYS A 138 24.23 -1.41 7.58
C CYS A 138 23.65 -2.12 6.34
N HIS A 139 23.13 -3.34 6.52
CA HIS A 139 22.62 -4.16 5.42
C HIS A 139 21.16 -3.86 5.07
N TRP A 140 20.55 -2.85 5.71
CA TRP A 140 19.16 -2.53 5.44
C TRP A 140 19.01 -1.98 4.03
N ARG A 141 17.99 -2.46 3.31
CA ARG A 141 17.73 -2.05 1.92
C ARG A 141 16.30 -1.57 1.78
N LEU A 142 16.12 -0.33 1.33
CA LEU A 142 14.82 0.15 0.92
C LEU A 142 14.45 -0.49 -0.43
N ALA A 143 13.29 -1.13 -0.50
CA ALA A 143 12.77 -1.65 -1.77
C ALA A 143 12.31 -0.51 -2.68
N GLU A 144 12.35 -0.74 -3.99
CA GLU A 144 11.70 0.14 -4.95
C GLU A 144 10.19 0.10 -4.73
N SER A 145 9.60 1.28 -4.52
CA SER A 145 8.17 1.44 -4.30
C SER A 145 7.79 2.89 -4.53
N GLU A 146 6.79 3.10 -5.39
CA GLU A 146 6.17 4.40 -5.65
C GLU A 146 4.89 4.60 -4.82
N THR A 147 4.52 3.62 -4.01
CA THR A 147 3.26 3.63 -3.27
C THR A 147 3.42 4.12 -1.82
N ALA A 148 2.32 4.27 -1.10
CA ALA A 148 2.33 4.61 0.32
C ALA A 148 3.12 3.62 1.21
N ILE A 149 3.36 2.41 0.70
CA ILE A 149 4.08 1.35 1.41
C ILE A 149 5.55 1.41 1.01
N GLN A 150 6.44 1.67 1.95
CA GLN A 150 7.88 1.78 1.75
C GLN A 150 8.57 0.68 2.57
N PRO A 151 8.90 -0.48 1.96
CA PRO A 151 9.46 -1.61 2.70
C PRO A 151 10.96 -1.44 2.94
N LEU A 152 11.37 -1.37 4.20
CA LEU A 152 12.77 -1.41 4.59
C LEU A 152 13.15 -2.86 4.93
N ILE A 153 13.84 -3.52 4.01
CA ILE A 153 14.30 -4.90 4.15
C ILE A 153 15.43 -4.95 5.18
N VAL A 154 15.24 -5.73 6.22
CA VAL A 154 16.21 -5.97 7.31
C VAL A 154 16.88 -7.35 7.16
N GLY A 155 16.16 -8.31 6.60
CA GLY A 155 16.63 -9.67 6.33
C GLY A 155 16.16 -10.66 7.40
N ASP A 156 16.84 -10.66 8.55
CA ASP A 156 16.56 -11.58 9.66
C ASP A 156 15.30 -11.21 10.46
N ASN A 157 14.57 -12.23 10.93
CA ASN A 157 13.33 -12.07 11.70
C ASN A 157 13.56 -11.43 13.07
N ALA A 158 14.57 -11.88 13.81
CA ALA A 158 14.86 -11.37 15.14
C ALA A 158 15.36 -9.92 15.06
N ALA A 159 16.23 -9.62 14.08
CA ALA A 159 16.69 -8.27 13.80
C ALA A 159 15.53 -7.33 13.43
N ALA A 160 14.62 -7.75 12.56
CA ALA A 160 13.45 -6.93 12.18
C ALA A 160 12.52 -6.66 13.39
N LEU A 161 12.32 -7.65 14.26
CA LEU A 161 11.51 -7.48 15.47
C LEU A 161 12.18 -6.59 16.51
N ALA A 162 13.48 -6.77 16.74
CA ALA A 162 14.26 -5.92 17.62
C ALA A 162 14.25 -4.47 17.15
N LEU A 163 14.38 -4.25 15.83
CA LEU A 163 14.31 -2.91 15.25
C LEU A 163 12.92 -2.28 15.43
N ALA A 164 11.84 -3.03 15.17
CA ALA A 164 10.48 -2.55 15.40
C ALA A 164 10.23 -2.17 16.87
N ALA A 165 10.64 -3.04 17.81
CA ALA A 165 10.53 -2.77 19.24
C ALA A 165 11.36 -1.54 19.66
N ALA A 166 12.56 -1.37 19.11
CA ALA A 166 13.40 -0.20 19.39
C ALA A 166 12.81 1.10 18.82
N LEU A 167 12.10 1.06 17.70
CA LEU A 167 11.33 2.21 17.19
C LEU A 167 10.13 2.50 18.10
N GLU A 168 9.45 1.46 18.57
CA GLU A 168 8.29 1.60 19.47
C GLU A 168 8.67 2.26 20.80
N THR A 169 9.81 1.90 21.42
CA THR A 169 10.30 2.59 22.63
C THR A 169 10.64 4.06 22.41
N ARG A 170 10.85 4.47 21.16
CA ARG A 170 11.02 5.87 20.75
C ARG A 170 9.71 6.53 20.34
N GLY A 171 8.57 5.85 20.50
CA GLY A 171 7.24 6.32 20.13
C GLY A 171 6.98 6.33 18.62
N LEU A 172 7.59 5.41 17.87
CA LEU A 172 7.40 5.22 16.43
C LEU A 172 6.90 3.79 16.17
N TRP A 173 5.64 3.67 15.77
CA TRP A 173 5.08 2.35 15.46
C TRP A 173 5.29 2.00 13.99
N VAL A 174 6.23 1.09 13.72
CA VAL A 174 6.52 0.59 12.37
C VAL A 174 6.54 -0.95 12.42
N PRO A 175 5.51 -1.64 11.91
CA PRO A 175 5.39 -3.08 12.07
C PRO A 175 6.44 -3.84 11.27
N ALA A 176 7.02 -4.88 11.89
CA ALA A 176 7.84 -5.87 11.22
C ALA A 176 6.96 -6.93 10.55
N ILE A 177 7.22 -7.21 9.27
CA ILE A 177 6.60 -8.28 8.48
C ILE A 177 7.64 -9.39 8.28
N ARG A 178 7.24 -10.63 8.54
CA ARG A 178 8.08 -11.83 8.54
C ARG A 178 7.39 -12.99 7.81
N PRO A 179 8.10 -14.07 7.46
CA PRO A 179 7.48 -15.29 6.93
C PRO A 179 6.34 -15.78 7.84
N PRO A 180 5.26 -16.38 7.27
CA PRO A 180 5.09 -16.74 5.85
C PRO A 180 4.63 -15.58 4.95
N THR A 181 4.40 -14.38 5.48
CA THR A 181 3.88 -13.22 4.71
C THR A 181 4.88 -12.67 3.70
N VAL A 182 6.18 -12.87 3.93
CA VAL A 182 7.27 -12.52 3.00
C VAL A 182 8.23 -13.71 2.87
N PRO A 183 9.01 -13.83 1.77
CA PRO A 183 10.00 -14.89 1.62
C PRO A 183 11.00 -14.95 2.78
N ALA A 184 11.52 -16.15 3.07
CA ALA A 184 12.56 -16.34 4.08
C ALA A 184 13.79 -15.46 3.79
N GLY A 185 14.39 -14.90 4.85
CA GLY A 185 15.52 -13.99 4.73
C GLY A 185 15.19 -12.59 4.18
N SER A 186 13.89 -12.25 4.06
CA SER A 186 13.44 -10.92 3.59
C SER A 186 12.52 -10.20 4.60
N ALA A 187 12.70 -10.49 5.90
CA ALA A 187 11.97 -9.79 6.95
C ALA A 187 12.23 -8.28 6.84
N ARG A 188 11.19 -7.49 7.08
CA ARG A 188 11.21 -6.06 6.75
C ARG A 188 10.34 -5.25 7.68
N LEU A 189 10.68 -3.98 7.85
CA LEU A 189 9.75 -3.00 8.38
C LEU A 189 8.85 -2.52 7.24
N ARG A 190 7.53 -2.52 7.47
CA ARG A 190 6.55 -1.99 6.50
C ARG A 190 6.18 -0.56 6.90
N ILE A 191 6.99 0.40 6.46
CA ILE A 191 6.69 1.82 6.66
C ILE A 191 5.48 2.16 5.76
N THR A 192 4.39 2.64 6.34
CA THR A 192 3.19 3.01 5.59
C THR A 192 2.90 4.49 5.84
N LEU A 193 3.08 5.31 4.81
CA LEU A 193 2.85 6.74 4.90
C LEU A 193 1.39 7.10 4.67
N SER A 194 0.94 8.15 5.34
CA SER A 194 -0.35 8.79 5.14
C SER A 194 -0.11 10.26 4.80
N ALA A 195 -1.01 10.86 4.02
CA ALA A 195 -1.00 12.30 3.79
C ALA A 195 -1.17 13.13 5.07
N ALA A 196 -1.60 12.51 6.17
CA ALA A 196 -1.69 13.12 7.50
C ALA A 196 -0.34 13.23 8.22
N HIS A 197 0.71 12.51 7.78
CA HIS A 197 2.04 12.68 8.37
C HIS A 197 2.63 14.05 8.00
N THR A 198 3.41 14.60 8.93
CA THR A 198 4.17 15.83 8.74
C THR A 198 5.59 15.51 8.23
N GLY A 199 6.29 16.54 7.76
CA GLY A 199 7.73 16.37 7.43
C GLY A 199 8.54 15.99 8.67
N ALA A 200 8.21 16.59 9.82
CA ALA A 200 8.83 16.27 11.10
C ALA A 200 8.65 14.81 11.52
N ASP A 201 7.51 14.17 11.21
CA ASP A 201 7.31 12.74 11.48
C ASP A 201 8.29 11.88 10.66
N VAL A 202 8.49 12.22 9.38
CA VAL A 202 9.45 11.55 8.49
C VAL A 202 10.87 11.77 8.96
N ASP A 203 11.23 13.01 9.31
CA ASP A 203 12.56 13.35 9.83
C ASP A 203 12.86 12.62 11.13
N ARG A 204 11.88 12.53 12.04
CA ARG A 204 11.99 11.80 13.29
C ARG A 204 12.19 10.30 13.06
N LEU A 205 11.49 9.70 12.11
CA LEU A 205 11.70 8.30 11.72
C LEU A 205 13.10 8.08 11.14
N CYS A 206 13.53 8.93 10.21
CA CYS A 206 14.86 8.85 9.61
C CYS A 206 15.98 9.00 10.66
N ALA A 207 15.87 9.96 11.56
CA ALA A 207 16.84 10.16 12.64
C ALA A 207 16.89 8.95 13.59
N ALA A 208 15.75 8.38 13.96
CA ALA A 208 15.69 7.19 14.80
C ALA A 208 16.35 5.98 14.12
N LEU A 209 16.07 5.75 12.83
CA LEU A 209 16.69 4.69 12.06
C LEU A 209 18.20 4.89 11.92
N GLN A 210 18.68 6.12 11.69
CA GLN A 210 20.12 6.43 11.64
C GLN A 210 20.81 6.11 12.96
N ALA A 211 20.22 6.53 14.09
CA ALA A 211 20.78 6.23 15.41
C ALA A 211 20.85 4.71 15.68
N LEU A 212 19.85 3.96 15.25
CA LEU A 212 19.78 2.50 15.42
C LEU A 212 20.74 1.75 14.49
N ALA A 213 20.93 2.23 13.26
CA ALA A 213 21.90 1.68 12.32
C ALA A 213 23.34 1.78 12.84
N GLY A 214 23.66 2.82 13.61
CA GLY A 214 24.97 2.98 14.25
C GLY A 214 25.22 2.05 15.45
N GLN A 215 24.18 1.52 16.08
CA GLN A 215 24.26 0.68 17.28
C GLN A 215 24.37 -0.83 16.98
N HIS A 216 23.99 -1.23 15.76
CA HIS A 216 24.06 -2.60 15.29
C HIS A 216 24.92 -2.68 14.02
N PRO A 217 26.26 -2.70 14.12
CA PRO A 217 27.07 -3.22 13.02
C PRO A 217 26.60 -4.65 12.81
N GLY A 218 26.16 -4.98 11.59
CA GLY A 218 25.49 -6.25 11.34
C GLY A 218 26.25 -7.42 11.93
N VAL A 219 25.50 -8.32 12.57
CA VAL A 219 26.03 -9.63 12.94
C VAL A 219 26.42 -10.29 11.62
N SER A 220 27.72 -10.36 11.34
CA SER A 220 28.23 -11.14 10.21
C SER A 220 27.83 -12.61 10.41
N PRO A 221 27.54 -13.34 9.33
CA PRO A 221 27.27 -14.77 9.40
C PRO A 221 28.45 -15.55 10.00
#